data_AF-A0A9E3DG01-F1
#
_entry.id   AF-A0A9E3DG01-F1
#
_cell.length_a   1.000
_cell.length_b   1.000
_cell.length_c   1.000
_cell.angle_alpha   90.00
_cell.angle_beta   90.00
_cell.angle_gamma   90.00
#
_symmetry.space_group_name_H-M   'P 1'
#
loop_
_entity.id
_entity.type
_entity.pdbx_description
1 polymer ?
#
loop_
_entity_poly.entity_id
_entity_poly.type
_entity_poly.pdbx_seq_one_letter_code
_entity_poly.pdbx_strand_id
1 'polypeptide(L)'
;MAIRDHVGSLSSKAGARSLELSDSRQKRGISLQQVVDKTKISMRYLKAIESETFRELPGGVFAANYLRQYAEACGFDAESLLKRYAEEVEPVHGPKQEIVPRCESRGLFGRLFGPAF
;
A
#
# COMPACT_ATOMS: atom_id res chain seq x y z
N MET A 1 -4.47 47.63 -9.77
CA MET A 1 -4.05 46.25 -10.12
C MET A 1 -4.15 45.39 -8.87
N ALA A 2 -5.12 44.48 -8.80
CA ALA A 2 -5.26 43.58 -7.67
C ALA A 2 -4.34 42.37 -7.87
N ILE A 3 -3.36 42.22 -6.98
CA ILE A 3 -2.61 40.97 -6.81
C ILE A 3 -3.63 39.99 -6.21
N ARG A 4 -4.11 39.06 -7.02
CA ARG A 4 -5.05 38.03 -6.56
C ARG A 4 -4.21 36.88 -6.02
N ASP A 5 -4.13 36.81 -4.70
CA ASP A 5 -3.48 35.75 -3.94
C ASP A 5 -4.01 34.38 -4.40
N HIS A 6 -3.21 33.65 -5.19
CA HIS A 6 -3.47 32.25 -5.53
C HIS A 6 -2.85 31.30 -4.49
N VAL A 7 -2.90 31.68 -3.21
CA VAL A 7 -2.55 30.81 -2.09
C VAL A 7 -3.82 30.37 -1.38
N GLY A 8 -4.41 29.26 -1.83
CA GLY A 8 -5.45 28.59 -1.06
C GLY A 8 -6.39 27.74 -1.87
N SER A 9 -6.06 26.45 -2.06
CA SER A 9 -7.05 25.35 -2.05
C SER A 9 -6.40 23.95 -2.15
N LEU A 10 -5.31 23.67 -1.41
CA LEU A 10 -4.77 22.30 -1.33
C LEU A 10 -4.96 21.66 0.05
N SER A 11 -5.39 22.41 1.07
CA SER A 11 -5.35 21.92 2.45
C SER A 11 -6.62 21.20 2.94
N SER A 12 -7.76 21.31 2.25
CA SER A 12 -9.06 20.82 2.77
C SER A 12 -9.47 19.42 2.29
N LYS A 13 -8.81 18.83 1.28
CA LYS A 13 -9.18 17.49 0.76
C LYS A 13 -8.54 16.33 1.53
N ALA A 14 -7.33 16.49 2.06
CA ALA A 14 -6.60 15.39 2.72
C ALA A 14 -7.32 14.85 3.97
N GLY A 15 -7.92 15.75 4.77
CA GLY A 15 -8.66 15.35 5.98
C GLY A 15 -9.93 14.54 5.69
N ALA A 16 -10.67 14.89 4.63
CA ALA A 16 -11.90 14.18 4.26
C ALA A 16 -11.61 12.73 3.79
N ARG A 17 -10.51 12.55 3.05
CA ARG A 17 -10.11 11.25 2.53
C ARG A 17 -9.51 10.32 3.59
N SER A 18 -8.79 10.90 4.56
CA SER A 18 -8.23 10.18 5.71
C SER A 18 -9.34 9.55 6.58
N LEU A 19 -10.42 10.31 6.80
CA LEU A 19 -11.60 9.83 7.54
C LEU A 19 -12.30 8.68 6.80
N GLU A 20 -12.42 8.76 5.49
CA GLU A 20 -13.06 7.72 4.65
C GLU A 20 -12.38 6.34 4.77
N LEU A 21 -11.05 6.31 4.85
CA LEU A 21 -10.28 5.08 5.02
C LEU A 21 -10.49 4.47 6.40
N SER A 22 -10.48 5.33 7.42
CA SER A 22 -10.75 4.95 8.81
C SER A 22 -12.17 4.41 8.97
N ASP A 23 -13.15 5.08 8.37
CA ASP A 23 -14.57 4.70 8.38
C ASP A 23 -14.78 3.35 7.69
N SER A 24 -14.16 3.14 6.53
CA SER A 24 -14.23 1.87 5.79
C SER A 24 -13.75 0.70 6.66
N ARG A 25 -12.66 0.89 7.41
CA ARG A 25 -12.17 -0.11 8.36
C ARG A 25 -13.12 -0.31 9.54
N GLN A 26 -13.61 0.78 10.14
CA GLN A 26 -14.52 0.73 11.28
C GLN A 26 -15.86 0.08 10.96
N LYS A 27 -16.43 0.34 9.77
CA LYS A 27 -17.67 -0.29 9.28
C LYS A 27 -17.58 -1.81 9.21
N ARG A 28 -16.37 -2.35 9.04
CA ARG A 28 -16.13 -3.79 9.02
C ARG A 28 -15.73 -4.37 10.38
N GLY A 29 -15.60 -3.52 11.41
CA GLY A 29 -15.20 -3.93 12.75
C GLY A 29 -13.75 -4.43 12.84
N ILE A 30 -12.89 -4.06 11.88
CA ILE A 30 -11.51 -4.55 11.83
C ILE A 30 -10.60 -3.59 12.60
N SER A 31 -9.79 -4.11 13.52
CA SER A 31 -8.80 -3.31 14.23
C SER A 31 -7.53 -3.12 13.39
N LEU A 32 -6.80 -2.03 13.61
CA LEU A 32 -5.48 -1.85 12.96
C LEU A 32 -4.54 -3.03 13.27
N GLN A 33 -4.59 -3.58 14.49
CA GLN A 33 -3.79 -4.74 14.86
C GLN A 33 -4.13 -5.96 14.00
N GLN A 34 -5.40 -6.23 13.74
CA GLN A 34 -5.79 -7.33 12.85
C GLN A 34 -5.28 -7.14 11.42
N VAL A 35 -5.24 -5.89 10.93
CA VAL A 35 -4.65 -5.58 9.63
C VAL A 35 -3.14 -5.83 9.63
N VAL A 36 -2.44 -5.44 10.70
CA VAL A 36 -1.01 -5.76 10.90
C VAL A 36 -0.79 -7.28 10.90
N ASP A 37 -1.60 -8.04 11.63
CA ASP A 37 -1.45 -9.49 11.74
C ASP A 37 -1.66 -10.19 10.41
N LYS A 38 -2.59 -9.69 9.60
CA LYS A 38 -2.92 -10.23 8.27
C LYS A 38 -1.91 -9.85 7.20
N THR A 39 -1.49 -8.58 7.15
CA THR A 39 -0.65 -8.05 6.06
C THR A 39 0.85 -8.04 6.38
N LYS A 40 1.21 -8.20 7.66
CA LYS A 40 2.58 -8.02 8.20
C LYS A 40 3.16 -6.62 7.96
N ILE A 41 2.33 -5.65 7.61
CA ILE A 41 2.73 -4.25 7.49
C ILE A 41 2.76 -3.63 8.89
N SER A 42 3.82 -2.89 9.20
CA SER A 42 3.94 -2.19 10.49
C SER A 42 2.79 -1.23 10.73
N MET A 43 2.31 -1.16 11.97
CA MET A 43 1.23 -0.25 12.39
C MET A 43 1.55 1.21 12.06
N ARG A 44 2.84 1.60 12.05
CA ARG A 44 3.27 2.94 11.65
C ARG A 44 2.85 3.26 10.22
N TYR A 45 3.07 2.34 9.29
CA TYR A 45 2.73 2.54 7.88
C TYR A 45 1.22 2.52 7.65
N LEU A 46 0.48 1.67 8.37
CA LEU A 46 -0.98 1.67 8.28
C LEU A 46 -1.59 3.00 8.74
N LYS A 47 -1.08 3.59 9.83
CA LYS A 47 -1.48 4.93 10.27
C LYS A 47 -1.11 6.01 9.26
N ALA A 48 0.06 5.89 8.63
CA ALA A 48 0.46 6.80 7.57
C ALA A 48 -0.48 6.72 6.35
N ILE A 49 -0.96 5.52 5.99
CA ILE A 49 -1.97 5.33 4.94
C ILE A 49 -3.30 5.97 5.34
N GLU A 50 -3.78 5.73 6.58
CA GLU A 50 -5.01 6.36 7.09
C GLU A 50 -4.90 7.89 7.16
N SER A 51 -3.70 8.44 7.36
CA SER A 51 -3.45 9.89 7.45
C SER A 51 -2.99 10.51 6.12
N GLU A 52 -3.06 9.77 5.01
CA GLU A 52 -2.54 10.15 3.68
C GLU A 52 -1.08 10.67 3.70
N THR A 53 -0.31 10.29 4.72
CA THR A 53 1.09 10.71 4.90
C THR A 53 1.99 9.74 4.14
N PHE A 54 1.82 9.67 2.83
CA PHE A 54 2.51 8.70 1.97
C PHE A 54 4.03 8.86 1.96
N ARG A 55 4.55 10.02 2.36
CA ARG A 55 6.00 10.29 2.53
C ARG A 55 6.66 9.42 3.59
N GLU A 56 5.89 8.88 4.55
CA GLU A 56 6.40 7.96 5.55
C GLU A 56 6.49 6.52 5.07
N LEU A 57 5.86 6.17 3.94
CA LEU A 57 5.93 4.82 3.40
C LEU A 57 7.32 4.52 2.84
N PRO A 58 7.76 3.25 2.88
CA PRO A 58 8.90 2.84 2.08
C PRO A 58 8.51 2.97 0.61
N GLY A 59 9.06 3.98 -0.07
CA GLY A 59 8.71 4.35 -1.44
C GLY A 59 9.01 3.26 -2.47
N GLY A 60 8.76 3.59 -3.74
CA GLY A 60 8.89 2.66 -4.85
C GLY A 60 7.79 1.59 -4.87
N VAL A 61 8.15 0.35 -5.22
CA VAL A 61 7.19 -0.75 -5.42
C VAL A 61 6.51 -1.18 -4.11
N PHE A 62 7.18 -1.01 -2.97
CA PHE A 62 6.67 -1.46 -1.67
C PHE A 62 5.46 -0.64 -1.21
N ALA A 63 5.49 0.69 -1.37
CA ALA A 63 4.36 1.56 -1.05
C ALA A 63 3.09 1.13 -1.81
N ALA A 64 3.20 0.88 -3.11
CA ALA A 64 2.07 0.42 -3.92
C ALA A 64 1.50 -0.92 -3.43
N ASN A 65 2.37 -1.87 -3.06
CA ASN A 65 1.93 -3.15 -2.52
C ASN A 65 1.24 -2.99 -1.15
N TYR A 66 1.74 -2.12 -0.28
CA TYR A 66 1.14 -1.87 1.04
C TYR A 66 -0.23 -1.24 0.93
N LEU A 67 -0.39 -0.30 0.01
CA LEU A 67 -1.67 0.34 -0.30
C LEU A 67 -2.71 -0.69 -0.78
N ARG A 68 -2.33 -1.61 -1.68
CA ARG A 68 -3.22 -2.69 -2.14
C ARG A 68 -3.62 -3.63 -1.00
N GLN A 69 -2.65 -4.13 -0.25
CA GLN A 69 -2.91 -5.04 0.87
C GLN A 69 -3.80 -4.40 1.95
N TYR A 70 -3.60 -3.10 2.23
CA TYR A 70 -4.46 -2.35 3.13
C TYR A 70 -5.88 -2.23 2.59
N ALA A 71 -6.02 -1.82 1.33
CA ALA A 71 -7.32 -1.66 0.68
C ALA A 71 -8.10 -2.98 0.66
N GLU A 72 -7.46 -4.10 0.29
CA GLU A 72 -8.07 -5.43 0.33
C GLU A 72 -8.45 -5.87 1.76
N ALA A 73 -7.60 -5.58 2.76
CA ALA A 73 -7.89 -5.91 4.14
C ALA A 73 -9.10 -5.13 4.67
N CYS A 74 -9.25 -3.86 4.27
CA CYS A 74 -10.33 -2.97 4.68
C CYS A 74 -11.55 -3.00 3.76
N GLY A 75 -11.47 -3.66 2.60
CA GLY A 75 -12.53 -3.66 1.59
C GLY A 75 -12.70 -2.31 0.89
N PHE A 76 -11.63 -1.52 0.83
CA PHE A 76 -11.58 -0.24 0.12
C PHE A 76 -11.12 -0.47 -1.33
N ASP A 77 -11.44 0.47 -2.22
CA ASP A 77 -10.98 0.41 -3.60
C ASP A 77 -9.47 0.71 -3.69
N ALA A 78 -8.70 -0.33 -4.05
CA ALA A 78 -7.26 -0.25 -4.16
C ALA A 78 -6.82 0.70 -5.29
N GLU A 79 -7.58 0.79 -6.39
CA GLU A 79 -7.22 1.67 -7.51
C GLU A 79 -7.34 3.15 -7.12
N SER A 80 -8.43 3.52 -6.45
CA SER A 80 -8.62 4.85 -5.89
C SER A 80 -7.50 5.24 -4.93
N LEU A 81 -7.07 4.32 -4.06
CA LEU A 81 -6.00 4.58 -3.11
C LEU A 81 -4.63 4.78 -3.80
N LEU A 82 -4.32 3.96 -4.81
CA LEU A 82 -3.09 4.08 -5.60
C LEU A 82 -3.06 5.37 -6.42
N LYS A 83 -4.21 5.80 -6.95
CA LYS A 83 -4.32 7.07 -7.67
C LYS A 83 -4.01 8.25 -6.74
N ARG A 84 -4.54 8.23 -5.51
CA ARG A 84 -4.23 9.25 -4.48
C ARG A 84 -2.74 9.28 -4.15
N TYR A 85 -2.12 8.11 -4.01
CA TYR A 85 -0.67 8.01 -3.79
C TYR A 85 0.14 8.59 -4.97
N ALA A 86 -0.27 8.29 -6.21
CA ALA A 86 0.37 8.83 -7.40
C ALA A 86 0.25 10.36 -7.47
N GLU A 87 -0.94 10.92 -7.21
CA GLU A 87 -1.17 12.37 -7.18
C GLU A 87 -0.26 13.11 -6.17
N GLU A 88 0.05 12.48 -5.03
CA GLU A 88 0.80 13.11 -3.94
C GLU A 88 2.33 12.90 -4.05
N VAL A 89 2.78 11.73 -4.53
CA VAL A 89 4.20 11.34 -4.51
C VAL A 89 4.89 11.51 -5.86
N GLU A 90 4.18 11.37 -6.99
CA GLU A 90 4.79 11.35 -8.33
C GLU A 90 4.00 12.24 -9.30
N PRO A 91 4.52 13.41 -9.73
CA PRO A 91 4.13 13.91 -11.03
C PRO A 91 4.86 13.05 -12.08
N VAL A 92 4.18 12.00 -12.57
CA VAL A 92 4.58 11.16 -13.72
C VAL A 92 5.73 10.20 -13.44
N HIS A 93 5.52 8.87 -13.40
CA HIS A 93 6.47 7.86 -13.94
C HIS A 93 5.86 6.45 -14.05
N GLY A 94 5.64 6.02 -15.31
CA GLY A 94 6.15 4.75 -15.84
C GLY A 94 5.41 3.43 -15.56
N PRO A 95 5.35 2.50 -16.53
CA PRO A 95 4.56 1.28 -16.43
C PRO A 95 5.10 0.29 -15.36
N LYS A 96 4.14 -0.44 -14.79
CA LYS A 96 4.23 -1.49 -13.76
C LYS A 96 5.46 -2.38 -13.94
N GLN A 97 6.35 -2.40 -12.94
CA GLN A 97 7.43 -3.38 -12.88
C GLN A 97 6.84 -4.79 -12.70
N GLU A 98 7.16 -5.66 -13.66
CA GLU A 98 6.88 -7.08 -13.66
C GLU A 98 7.74 -7.75 -12.56
N ILE A 99 7.08 -8.18 -11.50
CA ILE A 99 7.66 -9.04 -10.47
C ILE A 99 8.00 -10.39 -11.12
N VAL A 100 9.25 -10.57 -11.54
CA VAL A 100 9.78 -11.89 -11.87
C VAL A 100 9.82 -12.74 -10.60
N PRO A 101 9.15 -13.91 -10.53
CA PRO A 101 9.25 -14.77 -9.36
C PRO A 101 10.68 -15.32 -9.26
N ARG A 102 11.43 -14.82 -8.28
CA ARG A 102 12.71 -15.40 -7.88
C ARG A 102 12.43 -16.61 -6.98
N CYS A 103 12.29 -17.81 -7.55
CA CYS A 103 12.72 -19.06 -6.91
C CYS A 103 12.60 -20.27 -7.85
N GLU A 104 13.70 -20.66 -8.49
CA GLU A 104 14.05 -22.08 -8.66
C GLU A 104 15.51 -22.24 -8.24
N SER A 105 15.72 -22.51 -6.96
CA SER A 105 17.06 -22.77 -6.41
C SER A 105 16.98 -23.76 -5.26
N ARG A 106 16.65 -25.01 -5.57
CA ARG A 106 16.99 -26.21 -4.78
C ARG A 106 17.09 -27.35 -5.80
N GLY A 107 18.22 -27.96 -6.10
CA GLY A 107 19.27 -28.42 -5.22
C GLY A 107 19.44 -29.92 -5.47
N LEU A 108 20.68 -30.35 -5.72
CA LEU A 108 21.19 -31.72 -5.71
C LEU A 108 20.16 -32.85 -5.43
N PHE A 109 19.72 -33.58 -6.45
CA PHE A 109 19.37 -35.00 -6.29
C PHE A 109 20.59 -35.83 -6.68
N GLY A 110 21.47 -35.97 -5.68
CA GLY A 110 22.49 -36.99 -5.68
C GLY A 110 21.87 -38.39 -5.74
N ARG A 111 22.67 -39.30 -6.28
CA ARG A 111 22.53 -40.74 -6.29
C ARG A 111 22.15 -41.32 -4.90
N LEU A 112 21.77 -42.60 -4.95
CA LEU A 112 21.64 -43.58 -3.86
C LEU A 112 20.29 -43.57 -3.14
N PHE A 113 19.38 -44.47 -3.54
CA PHE A 113 18.71 -45.48 -2.70
C PHE A 113 17.72 -46.25 -3.61
N GLY A 114 18.01 -47.53 -3.89
CA GLY A 114 17.21 -48.42 -4.75
C GLY A 114 16.00 -49.04 -4.04
N PRO A 115 15.19 -49.88 -4.71
CA PRO A 115 14.28 -50.78 -4.03
C PRO A 115 14.90 -52.18 -3.87
N ALA A 116 14.86 -52.67 -2.63
CA ALA A 116 14.90 -54.09 -2.33
C ALA A 116 13.57 -54.70 -2.75
N PHE A 117 13.59 -55.67 -3.68
CA PHE A 117 12.82 -56.92 -3.67
C PHE A 117 13.21 -57.76 -4.90
#